data_AF-A0A0M9YJR6-F1
#
_entry.id   AF-A0A0M9YJR6-F1
#
_cell.length_a   1.000
_cell.length_b   1.000
_cell.length_c   1.000
_cell.angle_alpha   90.00
_cell.angle_beta   90.00
_cell.angle_gamma   90.00
#
_symmetry.space_group_name_H-M   'P 1'
#
loop_
_entity.id
_entity.type
_entity.pdbx_description
1 polymer ?
#
loop_
_entity_poly.entity_id
_entity_poly.type
_entity_poly.pdbx_seq_one_letter_code
_entity_poly.pdbx_strand_id
1 'polypeptide(L)'
;MTECIDNPAERLHGLLVEFCRVGKELGPNVSSWTAWAMTMDYGGTSLRENSADFLHRLAEAMELPRKVREAVEIAVPDPEHREYLLGPLAGVEAALQSSVSPSTPIAQVWQHFCSGGDTASSAAIYSLLGTARDLRRAQVEVGLTEADGQSLTVLINELIEAVIASELDEADTHFLLSRLNEMLAAVQQARLRGRYPVESAVDAAVGALRRRPNLLQRMRDVQFLDRVAAFFTKVNVVLALAGQTEQLTQDTVRAIEHGLGS
;
A
#
# COMPACT_ATOMS: atom_id res chain seq x y z
N MET A 1 17.25 -0.90 -17.93
CA MET A 1 16.46 0.25 -17.45
C MET A 1 15.14 -0.31 -16.95
N THR A 2 15.04 -0.51 -15.64
CA THR A 2 13.82 -1.00 -15.02
C THR A 2 12.81 0.13 -15.03
N GLU A 3 11.77 0.04 -15.87
CA GLU A 3 10.64 0.95 -15.78
C GLU A 3 10.04 0.79 -14.38
N CYS A 4 10.13 1.86 -13.60
CA CYS A 4 9.35 2.01 -12.38
C CYS A 4 7.89 1.84 -12.80
N ILE A 5 7.30 0.75 -12.36
CA ILE A 5 5.92 0.41 -12.69
C ILE A 5 5.02 1.59 -12.30
N ASP A 6 4.43 2.26 -13.29
CA ASP A 6 3.62 3.47 -13.11
C ASP A 6 2.28 3.11 -12.42
N ASN A 7 2.24 3.20 -11.09
CA ASN A 7 1.02 3.03 -10.30
C ASN A 7 0.40 4.40 -9.99
N PRO A 8 -0.71 4.79 -10.67
CA PRO A 8 -1.29 6.11 -10.51
C PRO A 8 -1.87 6.34 -9.11
N ALA A 9 -2.36 5.29 -8.45
CA ALA A 9 -2.93 5.41 -7.10
C ALA A 9 -1.84 5.62 -6.05
N GLU A 10 -0.68 4.98 -6.20
CA GLU A 10 0.47 5.20 -5.33
C GLU A 10 1.03 6.62 -5.46
N ARG A 11 1.16 7.11 -6.70
CA ARG A 11 1.60 8.48 -6.99
C ARG A 11 0.64 9.50 -6.38
N LEU A 12 -0.67 9.31 -6.59
CA LEU A 12 -1.70 10.19 -6.03
C LEU A 12 -1.69 10.15 -4.50
N HIS A 13 -1.57 8.98 -3.90
CA HIS A 13 -1.44 8.82 -2.45
C HIS A 13 -0.23 9.59 -1.91
N GLY A 14 0.97 9.36 -2.47
CA GLY A 14 2.20 10.03 -2.03
C GLY A 14 2.09 11.55 -2.13
N LEU A 15 1.53 12.04 -3.25
CA LEU A 15 1.33 13.46 -3.51
C LEU A 15 0.36 14.12 -2.50
N LEU A 16 -0.74 13.45 -2.15
CA LEU A 16 -1.70 13.97 -1.17
C LEU A 16 -1.15 13.95 0.26
N VAL A 17 -0.41 12.90 0.63
CA VAL A 17 0.24 12.81 1.96
C VAL A 17 1.25 13.94 2.11
N GLU A 18 2.08 14.15 1.09
CA GLU A 18 3.09 15.19 1.11
C GLU A 18 2.47 16.59 1.11
N PHE A 19 1.42 16.81 0.31
CA PHE A 19 0.64 18.05 0.32
C PHE A 19 0.07 18.36 1.70
N CYS A 20 -0.46 17.34 2.40
CA CYS A 20 -0.95 17.48 3.77
C CYS A 20 0.16 17.82 4.77
N ARG A 21 1.35 17.21 4.62
CA ARG A 21 2.53 17.50 5.44
C ARG A 21 2.98 18.95 5.26
N VAL A 22 3.19 19.38 4.01
CA VAL A 22 3.63 20.73 3.65
C VAL A 22 2.67 21.79 4.19
N GLY A 23 1.37 21.60 4.04
CA GLY A 23 0.43 22.57 4.57
C GLY A 23 0.37 22.68 6.08
N LYS A 24 0.72 21.60 6.81
CA LYS A 24 0.75 21.63 8.28
C LYS A 24 1.94 22.47 8.74
N GLU A 25 3.03 22.43 7.98
CA GLU A 25 4.22 23.25 8.21
C GLU A 25 3.98 24.72 7.86
N LEU A 26 3.25 24.99 6.77
CA LEU A 26 2.99 26.35 6.27
C LEU A 26 1.82 27.06 6.96
N GLY A 27 0.83 26.29 7.45
CA GLY A 27 -0.38 26.80 8.08
C GLY A 27 -1.61 26.84 7.16
N PRO A 28 -2.84 26.84 7.74
CA PRO A 28 -4.09 26.55 7.03
C PRO A 28 -4.54 27.63 6.03
N ASN A 29 -4.03 28.85 6.16
CA ASN A 29 -4.44 29.99 5.34
C ASN A 29 -3.51 30.23 4.14
N VAL A 30 -2.48 29.41 3.96
CA VAL A 30 -1.56 29.54 2.82
C VAL A 30 -2.26 29.09 1.54
N SER A 31 -1.91 29.74 0.43
CA SER A 31 -2.37 29.37 -0.91
C SER A 31 -2.08 27.91 -1.21
N SER A 32 -3.06 27.19 -1.74
CA SER A 32 -2.91 25.83 -2.25
C SER A 32 -1.80 25.73 -3.30
N TRP A 33 -1.58 26.75 -4.13
CA TRP A 33 -0.52 26.76 -5.14
C TRP A 33 0.87 26.85 -4.53
N THR A 34 1.04 27.63 -3.45
CA THR A 34 2.29 27.66 -2.71
C THR A 34 2.58 26.29 -2.09
N ALA A 35 1.56 25.63 -1.53
CA ALA A 35 1.71 24.30 -0.98
C ALA A 35 2.01 23.25 -2.07
N TRP A 36 1.35 23.31 -3.22
CA TRP A 36 1.64 22.42 -4.36
C TRP A 36 3.05 22.62 -4.90
N ALA A 37 3.48 23.88 -5.04
CA ALA A 37 4.84 24.20 -5.48
C ALA A 37 5.88 23.60 -4.53
N MET A 38 5.67 23.70 -3.20
CA MET A 38 6.56 23.09 -2.22
C MET A 38 6.48 21.57 -2.19
N THR A 39 5.29 20.98 -2.37
CA THR A 39 5.08 19.52 -2.48
C THR A 39 5.84 18.94 -3.68
N MET A 40 5.96 19.71 -4.77
CA MET A 40 6.65 19.34 -6.00
C MET A 40 8.11 19.85 -6.04
N ASP A 41 8.65 20.31 -4.91
CA ASP A 41 10.04 20.78 -4.74
C ASP A 41 10.44 22.02 -5.59
N TYR A 42 9.50 22.93 -5.87
CA TYR A 42 9.77 24.23 -6.52
C TYR A 42 10.15 25.34 -5.51
N GLY A 43 10.93 25.01 -4.47
CA GLY A 43 11.22 25.90 -3.34
C GLY A 43 11.81 27.28 -3.69
N GLY A 44 10.94 28.29 -3.89
CA GLY A 44 11.25 29.74 -3.94
C GLY A 44 11.89 30.21 -5.27
N THR A 45 11.65 31.40 -5.84
CA THR A 45 11.23 32.71 -5.29
C THR A 45 10.26 33.47 -6.21
N SER A 46 9.84 32.89 -7.34
CA SER A 46 8.63 33.34 -8.02
C SER A 46 8.04 32.20 -8.84
N LEU A 47 6.74 31.95 -8.69
CA LEU A 47 5.97 31.12 -9.62
C LEU A 47 6.09 31.61 -11.07
N ARG A 48 6.64 32.81 -11.33
CA ARG A 48 6.74 33.43 -12.66
C ARG A 48 7.89 32.90 -13.52
N GLU A 49 8.99 32.45 -12.93
CA GLU A 49 10.17 32.00 -13.71
C GLU A 49 10.10 30.52 -14.09
N ASN A 50 9.37 29.70 -13.33
CA ASN A 50 9.14 28.26 -13.58
C ASN A 50 7.65 27.90 -13.73
N SER A 51 6.80 28.87 -14.11
CA SER A 51 5.33 28.68 -14.18
C SER A 51 4.92 27.55 -15.11
N ALA A 52 5.56 27.41 -16.26
CA ALA A 52 5.14 26.45 -17.28
C ALA A 52 5.35 24.99 -16.83
N ASP A 53 6.50 24.69 -16.24
CA ASP A 53 6.83 23.36 -15.73
C ASP A 53 6.01 23.02 -14.48
N PHE A 54 5.81 23.99 -13.58
CA PHE A 54 4.90 23.84 -12.45
C PHE A 54 3.46 23.56 -12.91
N LEU A 55 2.94 24.34 -13.86
CA LEU A 55 1.58 24.14 -14.40
C LEU A 55 1.46 22.80 -15.11
N HIS A 56 2.51 22.33 -15.79
CA HIS A 56 2.53 21.02 -16.42
C HIS A 56 2.43 19.90 -15.39
N ARG A 57 3.25 19.93 -14.33
CA ARG A 57 3.19 18.92 -13.24
C ARG A 57 1.90 19.00 -12.43
N LEU A 58 1.36 20.19 -12.24
CA LEU A 58 0.05 20.37 -11.62
C LEU A 58 -1.06 19.74 -12.48
N ALA A 59 -1.01 19.94 -13.80
CA ALA A 59 -1.93 19.29 -14.72
C ALA A 59 -1.76 17.76 -14.69
N GLU A 60 -0.52 17.24 -14.66
CA GLU A 60 -0.27 15.80 -14.49
C GLU A 60 -0.85 15.25 -13.18
N ALA A 61 -0.72 16.00 -12.08
CA ALA A 61 -1.30 15.63 -10.79
C ALA A 61 -2.83 15.65 -10.82
N MET A 62 -3.44 16.63 -11.52
CA MET A 62 -4.89 16.71 -11.73
C MET A 62 -5.44 15.56 -12.60
N GLU A 63 -4.61 14.98 -13.47
CA GLU A 63 -4.97 13.82 -14.29
C GLU A 63 -4.89 12.47 -13.54
N LEU A 64 -4.21 12.41 -12.38
CA LEU A 64 -4.00 11.16 -11.65
C LEU A 64 -5.31 10.46 -11.24
N PRO A 65 -6.37 11.12 -10.73
CA PRO A 65 -7.63 10.45 -10.41
C PRO A 65 -8.25 9.73 -11.62
N ARG A 66 -8.22 10.35 -12.81
CA ARG A 66 -8.69 9.70 -14.04
C ARG A 66 -7.88 8.44 -14.34
N LYS A 67 -6.55 8.52 -14.24
CA LYS A 67 -5.66 7.37 -14.43
C LYS A 67 -5.89 6.26 -13.41
N VAL A 68 -6.23 6.60 -12.15
CA VAL A 68 -6.61 5.62 -11.13
C VAL A 68 -7.89 4.89 -11.52
N ARG A 69 -8.93 5.63 -11.95
CA ARG A 69 -10.20 5.04 -12.41
C ARG A 69 -9.97 4.06 -13.56
N GLU A 70 -9.24 4.49 -14.59
CA GLU A 70 -8.91 3.67 -15.75
C GLU A 70 -8.14 2.41 -15.34
N ALA A 71 -7.14 2.55 -14.46
CA ALA A 71 -6.37 1.42 -13.98
C ALA A 71 -7.26 0.44 -13.18
N VAL A 72 -8.16 0.92 -12.32
CA VAL A 72 -9.06 0.06 -11.53
C VAL A 72 -10.07 -0.66 -12.40
N GLU A 73 -10.64 0.02 -13.40
CA GLU A 73 -11.57 -0.59 -14.36
C GLU A 73 -10.94 -1.75 -15.13
N ILE A 74 -9.66 -1.62 -15.48
CA ILE A 74 -8.90 -2.65 -16.19
C ILE A 74 -8.50 -3.79 -15.25
N ALA A 75 -7.98 -3.45 -14.07
CA ALA A 75 -7.21 -4.40 -13.26
C ALA A 75 -8.06 -5.15 -12.20
N VAL A 76 -9.20 -4.60 -11.80
CA VAL A 76 -10.08 -5.20 -10.79
C VAL A 76 -11.28 -5.84 -11.49
N PRO A 77 -11.48 -7.17 -11.48
CA PRO A 77 -12.59 -7.80 -12.21
C PRO A 77 -13.95 -7.65 -11.54
N ASP A 78 -14.01 -7.56 -10.22
CA ASP A 78 -15.24 -7.47 -9.43
C ASP A 78 -15.83 -6.04 -9.41
N PRO A 79 -17.04 -5.82 -9.95
CA PRO A 79 -17.69 -4.51 -9.96
C PRO A 79 -17.96 -3.91 -8.58
N GLU A 80 -18.32 -4.73 -7.58
CA GLU A 80 -18.61 -4.23 -6.23
C GLU A 80 -17.31 -3.75 -5.54
N HIS A 81 -16.20 -4.48 -5.73
CA HIS A 81 -14.88 -4.05 -5.26
C HIS A 81 -14.39 -2.79 -5.97
N ARG A 82 -14.66 -2.61 -7.27
CA ARG A 82 -14.33 -1.35 -7.98
C ARG A 82 -15.03 -0.16 -7.36
N GLU A 83 -16.33 -0.28 -7.06
CA GLU A 83 -17.10 0.80 -6.46
C GLU A 83 -16.55 1.18 -5.08
N TYR A 84 -16.15 0.19 -4.28
CA TYR A 84 -15.50 0.42 -2.99
C TYR A 84 -14.16 1.18 -3.13
N LEU A 85 -13.32 0.80 -4.10
CA LEU A 85 -12.02 1.44 -4.32
C LEU A 85 -12.16 2.87 -4.87
N LEU A 86 -13.13 3.09 -5.76
CA LEU A 86 -13.33 4.37 -6.44
C LEU A 86 -14.22 5.36 -5.68
N GLY A 87 -15.05 4.89 -4.74
CA GLY A 87 -16.00 5.72 -4.00
C GLY A 87 -15.34 6.96 -3.36
N PRO A 88 -14.23 6.82 -2.63
CA PRO A 88 -13.54 7.95 -1.99
C PRO A 88 -12.78 8.87 -2.96
N LEU A 89 -12.63 8.49 -4.24
CA LEU A 89 -11.89 9.25 -5.24
C LEU A 89 -12.59 10.57 -5.60
N ALA A 90 -13.92 10.63 -5.50
CA ALA A 90 -14.70 11.84 -5.79
C ALA A 90 -14.33 13.01 -4.87
N GLY A 91 -14.01 12.75 -3.59
CA GLY A 91 -13.53 13.77 -2.66
C GLY A 91 -12.14 14.30 -3.04
N VAL A 92 -11.28 13.42 -3.56
CA VAL A 92 -9.95 13.80 -4.06
C VAL A 92 -10.05 14.63 -5.34
N GLU A 93 -10.95 14.26 -6.26
CA GLU A 93 -11.23 15.04 -7.46
C GLU A 93 -11.74 16.44 -7.12
N ALA A 94 -12.68 16.55 -6.16
CA ALA A 94 -13.15 17.85 -5.67
C ALA A 94 -12.02 18.69 -5.03
N ALA A 95 -11.12 18.05 -4.28
CA ALA A 95 -9.96 18.70 -3.70
C ALA A 95 -9.02 19.28 -4.79
N LEU A 96 -8.70 18.47 -5.80
CA LEU A 96 -7.85 18.92 -6.91
C LEU A 96 -8.54 20.03 -7.73
N GLN A 97 -9.84 19.95 -7.97
CA GLN A 97 -10.61 21.03 -8.61
C GLN A 97 -10.60 22.32 -7.79
N SER A 98 -10.74 22.25 -6.47
CA SER A 98 -10.66 23.43 -5.59
C SER A 98 -9.27 24.11 -5.63
N SER A 99 -8.24 23.35 -6.00
CA SER A 99 -6.87 23.83 -6.18
C SER A 99 -6.63 24.55 -7.51
N VAL A 100 -7.61 24.62 -8.43
CA VAL A 100 -7.48 25.37 -9.70
C VAL A 100 -7.33 26.88 -9.43
N SER A 101 -7.94 27.39 -8.36
CA SER A 101 -7.83 28.80 -7.98
C SER A 101 -6.56 29.04 -7.13
N PRO A 102 -5.65 29.93 -7.56
CA PRO A 102 -4.41 30.24 -6.83
C PRO A 102 -4.63 30.84 -5.44
N SER A 103 -5.79 31.45 -5.21
CA SER A 103 -6.12 32.10 -3.93
C SER A 103 -6.80 31.15 -2.93
N THR A 104 -7.16 29.92 -3.33
CA THR A 104 -7.82 28.98 -2.43
C THR A 104 -6.90 28.63 -1.26
N PRO A 105 -7.31 28.87 0.00
CA PRO A 105 -6.56 28.44 1.15
C PRO A 105 -6.44 26.92 1.20
N ILE A 106 -5.29 26.41 1.59
CA ILE A 106 -5.03 24.98 1.65
C ILE A 106 -6.03 24.23 2.57
N ALA A 107 -6.50 24.86 3.64
CA ALA A 107 -7.51 24.27 4.51
C ALA A 107 -8.84 23.98 3.78
N GLN A 108 -9.21 24.78 2.78
CA GLN A 108 -10.41 24.53 1.97
C GLN A 108 -10.21 23.33 1.05
N VAL A 109 -8.99 23.12 0.54
CA VAL A 109 -8.64 21.97 -0.30
C VAL A 109 -8.72 20.65 0.49
N TRP A 110 -8.13 20.63 1.69
CA TRP A 110 -8.09 19.44 2.52
C TRP A 110 -9.45 19.01 3.04
N GLN A 111 -10.35 19.94 3.34
CA GLN A 111 -11.70 19.64 3.82
C GLN A 111 -12.46 18.62 2.94
N HIS A 112 -12.09 18.50 1.66
CA HIS A 112 -12.67 17.54 0.74
C HIS A 112 -12.24 16.07 0.95
N PHE A 113 -11.11 15.81 1.63
CA PHE A 113 -10.58 14.45 1.78
C PHE A 113 -9.92 14.16 3.15
N CYS A 114 -9.53 15.17 3.93
CA CYS A 114 -8.98 15.02 5.27
C CYS A 114 -9.41 16.16 6.20
N SER A 115 -9.80 15.83 7.43
CA SER A 115 -10.15 16.85 8.43
C SER A 115 -8.87 17.45 9.00
N GLY A 116 -8.64 18.75 8.79
CA GLY A 116 -7.50 19.47 9.37
C GLY A 116 -6.12 18.99 8.91
N GLY A 117 -6.03 18.35 7.74
CA GLY A 117 -4.77 17.79 7.23
C GLY A 117 -4.35 16.47 7.90
N ASP A 118 -5.21 15.86 8.73
CA ASP A 118 -4.92 14.56 9.33
C ASP A 118 -5.05 13.43 8.30
N THR A 119 -3.91 12.97 7.81
CA THR A 119 -3.82 11.89 6.84
C THR A 119 -4.09 10.52 7.47
N ALA A 120 -3.81 10.36 8.77
CA ALA A 120 -3.98 9.11 9.50
C ALA A 120 -5.44 8.79 9.85
N SER A 121 -6.36 9.73 9.62
CA SER A 121 -7.81 9.53 9.76
C SER A 121 -8.57 9.65 8.43
N SER A 122 -7.87 9.90 7.32
CA SER A 122 -8.50 10.17 6.03
C SER A 122 -8.87 8.87 5.32
N ALA A 123 -10.18 8.60 5.23
CA ALA A 123 -10.70 7.46 4.47
C ALA A 123 -10.25 7.50 3.00
N ALA A 124 -10.19 8.68 2.39
CA ALA A 124 -9.74 8.84 0.99
C ALA A 124 -8.27 8.44 0.80
N ILE A 125 -7.37 8.86 1.70
CA ILE A 125 -5.94 8.49 1.64
C ILE A 125 -5.78 6.99 1.88
N TYR A 126 -6.48 6.41 2.86
CA TYR A 126 -6.43 4.96 3.08
C TYR A 126 -6.97 4.15 1.90
N SER A 127 -8.08 4.57 1.30
CA SER A 127 -8.65 3.89 0.14
C SER A 127 -7.76 4.00 -1.09
N LEU A 128 -7.05 5.12 -1.29
CA LEU A 128 -6.02 5.23 -2.32
C LEU A 128 -4.84 4.29 -2.08
N LEU A 129 -4.42 4.10 -0.82
CA LEU A 129 -3.39 3.13 -0.49
C LEU A 129 -3.85 1.69 -0.75
N GLY A 130 -5.11 1.37 -0.43
CA GLY A 130 -5.73 0.08 -0.77
C GLY A 130 -5.80 -0.13 -2.29
N THR A 131 -6.24 0.89 -3.02
CA THR A 131 -6.27 0.90 -4.49
C THR A 131 -4.88 0.72 -5.09
N ALA A 132 -3.86 1.40 -4.55
CA ALA A 132 -2.48 1.25 -4.99
C ALA A 132 -1.99 -0.19 -4.81
N ARG A 133 -2.33 -0.83 -3.69
CA ARG A 133 -2.00 -2.25 -3.46
C ARG A 133 -2.73 -3.13 -4.47
N ASP A 134 -4.02 -2.91 -4.69
CA ASP A 134 -4.80 -3.72 -5.63
C ASP A 134 -4.35 -3.56 -7.08
N LEU A 135 -3.99 -2.35 -7.51
CA LEU A 135 -3.39 -2.10 -8.82
C LEU A 135 -2.01 -2.74 -8.96
N ARG A 136 -1.19 -2.71 -7.90
CA ARG A 136 0.08 -3.42 -7.87
C ARG A 136 -0.12 -4.94 -7.96
N ARG A 137 -1.17 -5.46 -7.33
CA ARG A 137 -1.55 -6.89 -7.31
C ARG A 137 -2.16 -7.39 -8.63
N ALA A 138 -2.79 -6.50 -9.39
CA ALA A 138 -3.43 -6.85 -10.65
C ALA A 138 -2.48 -6.86 -11.86
N GLN A 139 -1.24 -6.43 -11.65
CA GLN A 139 -0.16 -6.71 -12.59
C GLN A 139 0.23 -8.18 -12.45
N VAL A 140 0.56 -8.83 -13.57
CA VAL A 140 0.85 -10.28 -13.62
C VAL A 140 2.01 -10.61 -12.66
N GLU A 141 1.67 -11.10 -11.47
CA GLU A 141 2.64 -11.58 -10.49
C GLU A 141 3.02 -13.03 -10.80
N VAL A 142 4.33 -13.32 -10.78
CA VAL A 142 4.84 -14.69 -10.77
C VAL A 142 4.48 -15.36 -9.45
N GLY A 143 4.05 -16.63 -9.50
CA GLY A 143 3.72 -17.43 -8.31
C GLY A 143 4.86 -17.57 -7.31
N LEU A 144 4.53 -17.89 -6.06
CA LEU A 144 5.55 -18.26 -5.08
C LEU A 144 6.35 -19.46 -5.60
N THR A 145 7.68 -19.41 -5.47
CA THR A 145 8.50 -20.58 -5.76
C THR A 145 8.17 -21.70 -4.77
N GLU A 146 8.45 -22.95 -5.13
CA GLU A 146 8.26 -24.09 -4.22
C GLU A 146 9.06 -23.92 -2.92
N ALA A 147 10.26 -23.34 -3.02
CA ALA A 147 11.12 -23.03 -1.87
C ALA A 147 10.48 -21.98 -0.94
N ASP A 148 9.91 -20.90 -1.49
CA ASP A 148 9.24 -19.87 -0.70
C ASP A 148 7.99 -20.40 -0.01
N GLY A 149 7.17 -21.18 -0.73
CA GLY A 149 5.99 -21.83 -0.19
C GLY A 149 6.34 -22.80 0.96
N GLN A 150 7.43 -23.55 0.82
CA GLN A 150 7.90 -24.45 1.86
C GLN A 150 8.47 -23.70 3.07
N SER A 151 9.22 -22.61 2.85
CA SER A 151 9.71 -21.74 3.92
C SER A 151 8.56 -21.14 4.73
N LEU A 152 7.53 -20.61 4.07
CA LEU A 152 6.34 -20.08 4.73
C LEU A 152 5.58 -21.16 5.51
N THR A 153 5.45 -22.36 4.94
CA THR A 153 4.79 -23.49 5.62
C THR A 153 5.52 -23.86 6.92
N VAL A 154 6.85 -23.90 6.89
CA VAL A 154 7.68 -24.15 8.09
C VAL A 154 7.46 -23.07 9.13
N LEU A 155 7.54 -21.79 8.76
CA LEU A 155 7.33 -20.67 9.69
C LEU A 155 5.94 -20.69 10.34
N ILE A 156 4.90 -21.04 9.57
CA ILE A 156 3.52 -21.13 10.08
C ILE A 156 3.41 -22.30 11.06
N ASN A 157 3.95 -23.47 10.74
CA ASN A 157 3.91 -24.64 11.63
C ASN A 157 4.69 -24.40 12.93
N GLU A 158 5.87 -23.78 12.86
CA GLU A 158 6.65 -23.40 14.06
C GLU A 158 5.86 -22.46 14.98
N LEU A 159 5.06 -21.54 14.40
CA LEU A 159 4.22 -20.66 15.20
C LEU A 159 2.98 -21.39 15.74
N ILE A 160 2.38 -22.31 14.99
CA ILE A 160 1.29 -23.17 15.49
C ILE A 160 1.74 -23.94 16.73
N GLU A 161 2.90 -24.60 16.67
CA GLU A 161 3.47 -25.33 17.80
C GLU A 161 3.71 -24.41 19.00
N ALA A 162 4.23 -23.19 18.74
CA ALA A 162 4.47 -22.21 19.79
C ALA A 162 3.17 -21.68 20.44
N VAL A 163 2.10 -21.51 19.65
CA VAL A 163 0.76 -21.13 20.17
C VAL A 163 0.21 -22.25 21.05
N ILE A 164 0.31 -23.50 20.62
CA ILE A 164 -0.15 -24.67 21.40
C ILE A 164 0.62 -24.80 22.71
N ALA A 165 1.93 -24.52 22.70
CA ALA A 165 2.77 -24.57 23.90
C ALA A 165 2.71 -23.30 24.77
N SER A 166 1.91 -22.30 24.39
CA SER A 166 1.80 -21.03 25.13
C SER A 166 0.86 -21.14 26.33
N GLU A 167 1.00 -20.22 27.29
CA GLU A 167 0.10 -20.09 28.45
C GLU A 167 -1.15 -19.24 28.14
N LEU A 168 -1.49 -19.05 26.86
CA LEU A 168 -2.71 -18.35 26.47
C LEU A 168 -3.95 -19.17 26.84
N ASP A 169 -5.07 -18.48 27.08
CA ASP A 169 -6.33 -19.17 27.30
C ASP A 169 -6.81 -19.92 26.05
N GLU A 170 -7.75 -20.84 26.24
CA GLU A 170 -8.25 -21.72 25.18
C GLU A 170 -8.90 -20.92 24.03
N ALA A 171 -9.58 -19.82 24.33
CA ALA A 171 -10.29 -19.01 23.35
C ALA A 171 -9.31 -18.22 22.45
N ASP A 172 -8.26 -17.67 23.05
CA ASP A 172 -7.19 -16.95 22.37
C ASP A 172 -6.31 -17.89 21.54
N THR A 173 -5.99 -19.06 22.10
CA THR A 173 -5.29 -20.14 21.41
C THR A 173 -6.06 -20.58 20.17
N HIS A 174 -7.36 -20.88 20.32
CA HIS A 174 -8.22 -21.27 19.20
C HIS A 174 -8.28 -20.19 18.11
N PHE A 175 -8.41 -18.92 18.51
CA PHE A 175 -8.44 -17.80 17.56
C PHE A 175 -7.13 -17.71 16.75
N LEU A 176 -5.97 -17.78 17.40
CA LEU A 176 -4.67 -17.73 16.72
C LEU A 176 -4.49 -18.92 15.77
N LEU A 177 -4.83 -20.14 16.21
CA LEU A 177 -4.76 -21.33 15.38
C LEU A 177 -5.68 -21.24 14.16
N SER A 178 -6.88 -20.66 14.30
CA SER A 178 -7.77 -20.41 13.15
C SER A 178 -7.11 -19.50 12.11
N ARG A 179 -6.47 -18.40 12.53
CA ARG A 179 -5.77 -17.48 11.61
C ARG A 179 -4.57 -18.15 10.92
N LEU A 180 -3.77 -18.91 11.67
CA LEU A 180 -2.59 -19.59 11.12
C LEU A 180 -2.98 -20.68 10.11
N ASN A 181 -4.06 -21.40 10.35
CA ASN A 181 -4.58 -22.39 9.39
C ASN A 181 -5.09 -21.74 8.10
N GLU A 182 -5.73 -20.57 8.18
CA GLU A 182 -6.11 -19.80 6.97
C GLU A 182 -4.87 -19.35 6.19
N MET A 183 -3.81 -18.92 6.87
CA MET A 183 -2.54 -18.59 6.22
C MET A 183 -1.90 -19.80 5.55
N LEU A 184 -1.96 -20.99 6.17
CA LEU A 184 -1.44 -22.22 5.59
C LEU A 184 -2.22 -22.62 4.32
N ALA A 185 -3.54 -22.52 4.36
CA ALA A 185 -4.39 -22.75 3.18
C ALA A 185 -4.07 -21.74 2.06
N ALA A 186 -3.82 -20.48 2.41
CA ALA A 186 -3.41 -19.45 1.47
C ALA A 186 -2.04 -19.75 0.82
N VAL A 187 -1.05 -20.26 1.57
CA VAL A 187 0.25 -20.68 1.01
C VAL A 187 0.07 -21.79 -0.04
N GLN A 188 -0.84 -22.73 0.21
CA GLN A 188 -1.16 -23.79 -0.76
C GLN A 188 -1.81 -23.23 -2.03
N GLN A 189 -2.71 -22.25 -1.87
CA GLN A 189 -3.37 -21.59 -3.01
C GLN A 189 -2.41 -20.71 -3.82
N ALA A 190 -1.37 -20.18 -3.19
CA ALA A 190 -0.44 -19.26 -3.83
C ALA A 190 0.44 -19.91 -4.90
N ARG A 191 0.54 -21.24 -4.90
CA ARG A 191 1.16 -22.01 -6.00
C ARG A 191 0.41 -21.87 -7.32
N LEU A 192 -0.90 -21.62 -7.27
CA LEU A 192 -1.78 -21.56 -8.44
C LEU A 192 -2.25 -20.15 -8.76
N ARG A 193 -2.30 -19.28 -7.74
CA ARG A 193 -2.96 -17.96 -7.81
C ARG A 193 -2.02 -16.78 -7.58
N GLY A 194 -0.70 -16.98 -7.59
CA GLY A 194 0.23 -15.91 -7.21
C GLY A 194 0.36 -15.76 -5.70
N ARG A 195 1.19 -14.85 -5.21
CA ARG A 195 1.40 -14.62 -3.76
C ARG A 195 0.17 -14.02 -3.04
N TYR A 196 -0.79 -13.46 -3.76
CA TYR A 196 -1.94 -12.74 -3.21
C TYR A 196 -2.73 -13.44 -2.09
N PRO A 197 -3.07 -14.75 -2.17
CA PRO A 197 -3.80 -15.41 -1.10
C PRO A 197 -3.06 -15.32 0.24
N VAL A 198 -1.72 -15.38 0.22
CA VAL A 198 -0.88 -15.29 1.43
C VAL A 198 -0.90 -13.87 1.97
N GLU A 199 -0.72 -12.86 1.13
CA GLU A 199 -0.80 -11.45 1.54
C GLU A 199 -2.16 -11.12 2.16
N SER A 200 -3.25 -11.56 1.53
CA SER A 200 -4.61 -11.35 2.00
C SER A 200 -4.85 -12.03 3.36
N ALA A 201 -4.37 -13.27 3.54
CA ALA A 201 -4.47 -13.98 4.81
C ALA A 201 -3.64 -13.31 5.92
N VAL A 202 -2.45 -12.79 5.60
CA VAL A 202 -1.61 -12.02 6.53
C VAL A 202 -2.32 -10.72 6.95
N ASP A 203 -2.82 -9.94 5.99
CA ASP A 203 -3.54 -8.69 6.24
C ASP A 203 -4.79 -8.95 7.10
N ALA A 204 -5.54 -10.01 6.79
CA ALA A 204 -6.71 -10.42 7.57
C ALA A 204 -6.34 -10.82 9.00
N ALA A 205 -5.25 -11.58 9.20
CA ALA A 205 -4.75 -11.97 10.52
C ALA A 205 -4.30 -10.77 11.34
N VAL A 206 -3.52 -9.85 10.77
CA VAL A 206 -3.08 -8.60 11.43
C VAL A 206 -4.28 -7.73 11.76
N GLY A 207 -5.21 -7.57 10.82
CA GLY A 207 -6.44 -6.80 11.02
C GLY A 207 -7.36 -7.40 12.09
N ALA A 208 -7.42 -8.73 12.20
CA ALA A 208 -8.18 -9.42 13.23
C ALA A 208 -7.53 -9.29 14.62
N LEU A 209 -6.19 -9.35 14.70
CA LEU A 209 -5.43 -9.13 15.93
C LEU A 209 -5.59 -7.70 16.46
N ARG A 210 -5.51 -6.69 15.58
CA ARG A 210 -5.70 -5.28 15.97
C ARG A 210 -7.09 -4.99 16.53
N ARG A 211 -8.11 -5.75 16.10
CA ARG A 211 -9.49 -5.66 16.63
C ARG A 211 -9.65 -6.30 18.01
N ARG A 212 -8.62 -6.96 18.56
CA ARG A 212 -8.62 -7.59 19.88
C ARG A 212 -7.49 -7.04 20.76
N PRO A 213 -7.58 -5.77 21.22
CA PRO A 213 -6.53 -5.16 22.04
C PRO A 213 -6.25 -5.92 23.35
N ASN A 214 -7.27 -6.58 23.92
CA ASN A 214 -7.11 -7.38 25.13
C ASN A 214 -6.24 -8.63 24.91
N LEU A 215 -6.33 -9.26 23.73
CA LEU A 215 -5.46 -10.38 23.36
C LEU A 215 -4.01 -9.90 23.20
N LEU A 216 -3.79 -8.76 22.55
CA LEU A 216 -2.45 -8.18 22.41
C LEU A 216 -1.79 -7.89 23.77
N GLN A 217 -2.58 -7.40 24.75
CA GLN A 217 -2.09 -7.19 26.10
C GLN A 217 -1.76 -8.53 26.79
N ARG A 218 -2.64 -9.53 26.71
CA ARG A 218 -2.36 -10.85 27.29
C ARG A 218 -1.14 -11.52 26.68
N MET A 219 -0.98 -11.44 25.36
CA MET A 219 0.22 -11.93 24.65
C MET A 219 1.48 -11.21 25.11
N ARG A 220 1.40 -9.93 25.48
CA ARG A 220 2.52 -9.19 26.07
C ARG A 220 2.83 -9.70 27.48
N ASP A 221 1.79 -9.92 28.29
CA ASP A 221 1.93 -10.40 29.67
C ASP A 221 2.59 -11.79 29.74
N VAL A 222 2.28 -12.68 28.79
CA VAL A 222 2.93 -14.01 28.65
C VAL A 222 4.18 -14.00 27.76
N GLN A 223 4.72 -12.82 27.41
CA GLN A 223 5.93 -12.66 26.58
C GLN A 223 5.88 -13.35 25.19
N PHE A 224 4.69 -13.55 24.65
CA PHE A 224 4.46 -14.22 23.36
C PHE A 224 4.35 -13.24 22.18
N LEU A 225 4.07 -11.96 22.46
CA LEU A 225 3.86 -10.93 21.45
C LEU A 225 5.05 -10.75 20.49
N ASP A 226 6.27 -10.77 21.02
CA ASP A 226 7.49 -10.58 20.21
C ASP A 226 7.69 -11.71 19.20
N ARG A 227 7.28 -12.93 19.56
CA ARG A 227 7.35 -14.09 18.68
C ARG A 227 6.37 -13.97 17.50
N VAL A 228 5.17 -13.46 17.76
CA VAL A 228 4.18 -13.18 16.71
C VAL A 228 4.61 -12.01 15.82
N ALA A 229 5.19 -10.96 16.39
CA ALA A 229 5.75 -9.85 15.61
C ALA A 229 6.88 -10.32 14.69
N ALA A 230 7.82 -11.11 15.22
CA ALA A 230 8.93 -11.67 14.46
C ALA A 230 8.44 -12.59 13.32
N PHE A 231 7.40 -13.37 13.55
CA PHE A 231 6.76 -14.18 12.52
C PHE A 231 6.24 -13.33 11.35
N PHE A 232 5.43 -12.30 11.62
CA PHE A 232 4.90 -11.42 10.56
C PHE A 232 6.02 -10.69 9.80
N THR A 233 7.09 -10.27 10.48
CA THR A 233 8.27 -9.70 9.81
C THR A 233 8.91 -10.71 8.87
N LYS A 234 9.12 -11.96 9.30
CA LYS A 234 9.72 -13.02 8.45
C LYS A 234 8.85 -13.34 7.24
N VAL A 235 7.53 -13.45 7.42
CA VAL A 235 6.59 -13.68 6.30
C VAL A 235 6.68 -12.53 5.28
N ASN A 236 6.68 -11.27 5.75
CA ASN A 236 6.83 -10.11 4.86
C ASN A 236 8.18 -10.09 4.12
N VAL A 237 9.26 -10.54 4.75
CA VAL A 237 10.58 -10.66 4.10
C VAL A 237 10.57 -11.72 3.00
N VAL A 238 9.99 -12.89 3.23
CA VAL A 238 9.88 -13.95 2.20
C VAL A 238 9.04 -13.46 1.02
N LEU A 239 7.92 -12.79 1.27
CA LEU A 239 7.08 -12.21 0.22
C LEU A 239 7.78 -11.09 -0.56
N ALA A 240 8.64 -10.29 0.10
CA ALA A 240 9.42 -9.23 -0.53
C ALA A 240 10.58 -9.76 -1.39
N LEU A 241 11.31 -10.77 -0.90
CA LEU A 241 12.43 -11.40 -1.61
C LEU A 241 11.99 -12.17 -2.86
N ALA A 242 10.84 -12.84 -2.78
CA ALA A 242 10.20 -13.48 -3.95
C ALA A 242 9.90 -12.45 -5.07
N GLY A 243 9.66 -11.18 -4.71
CA GLY A 243 9.48 -10.10 -5.68
C GLY A 243 10.77 -9.55 -6.30
N GLN A 244 11.95 -9.85 -5.73
CA GLN A 244 13.25 -9.32 -6.19
C GLN A 244 14.07 -10.33 -7.01
N THR A 245 13.83 -11.63 -6.85
CA THR A 245 14.62 -12.70 -7.52
C THR A 245 14.44 -12.69 -9.04
N GLU A 246 13.37 -12.08 -9.55
CA GLU A 246 13.10 -11.98 -10.99
C GLU A 246 13.95 -10.92 -11.71
N GLN A 247 14.32 -9.80 -11.07
CA GLN A 247 15.22 -8.81 -11.68
C GLN A 247 16.56 -9.45 -12.05
N LEU A 248 17.12 -10.24 -11.15
CA LEU A 248 18.39 -10.94 -11.37
C LEU A 248 18.26 -12.04 -12.42
N THR A 249 17.14 -12.77 -12.46
CA THR A 249 16.97 -13.91 -13.38
C THR A 249 16.67 -13.43 -14.80
N GLN A 250 15.84 -12.38 -14.97
CA GLN A 250 15.58 -11.77 -16.28
C GLN A 250 16.82 -11.04 -16.85
N ASP A 251 17.61 -10.37 -16.01
CA ASP A 251 18.87 -9.74 -16.44
C ASP A 251 19.92 -10.80 -16.82
N THR A 252 19.97 -11.94 -16.11
CA THR A 252 20.87 -13.05 -16.44
C THR A 252 20.46 -13.76 -17.73
N VAL A 253 19.16 -13.98 -17.96
CA VAL A 253 18.63 -14.58 -19.19
C VAL A 253 18.89 -13.66 -20.40
N ARG A 254 18.64 -12.35 -20.27
CA ARG A 254 18.98 -11.37 -21.34
C ARG A 254 20.48 -11.27 -21.60
N ALA A 255 21.33 -11.39 -20.59
CA ALA A 255 22.79 -11.41 -20.76
C ALA A 255 23.28 -12.66 -21.49
N ILE A 256 22.63 -13.81 -21.28
CA ILE A 256 22.93 -15.06 -21.99
C ILE A 256 22.44 -15.01 -23.44
N GLU A 257 21.24 -14.45 -23.68
CA GLU A 257 20.70 -14.27 -25.04
C GLU A 257 21.51 -13.28 -25.88
N HIS A 258 22.03 -12.20 -25.28
CA HIS A 258 22.93 -11.27 -25.96
C HIS A 258 24.36 -11.83 -26.16
N GLY A 259 24.82 -12.74 -25.29
CA GLY A 259 26.15 -13.35 -25.38
C GLY A 259 26.26 -14.52 -26.37
N LEU A 260 25.14 -15.10 -26.80
CA LEU A 260 25.09 -16.21 -27.77
C LEU A 260 24.71 -15.77 -29.20
N GLY A 261 24.45 -14.47 -29.40
CA GLY A 261 24.06 -13.86 -30.67
C GLY A 261 25.18 -13.12 -31.41
N SER A 262 26.45 -13.43 -31.14
CA SER A 262 27.61 -12.86 -31.83
C SER A 262 28.60 -13.92 -32.30
#